data_AF-A0A7C1UZG2-F1
#
_entry.id   AF-A0A7C1UZG2-F1
#
_cell.length_a   1.000
_cell.length_b   1.000
_cell.length_c   1.000
_cell.angle_alpha   90.00
_cell.angle_beta   90.00
_cell.angle_gamma   90.00
#
_symmetry.space_group_name_H-M   'P 1'
#
loop_
_entity.id
_entity.type
_entity.pdbx_description
1 polymer ?
#
loop_
_entity_poly.entity_id
_entity_poly.type
_entity_poly.pdbx_seq_one_letter_code
_entity_poly.pdbx_strand_id
1 'polypeptide(L)'
;MKIFNGNIEEVILTTLFKEGSISTTRLVKSRNIRATKQGVYRTLRKLKLEEKVIIHNSAVSLNDLWVFKLMSILPEREQNISLVGNLRGLRDKEKISIKIKTLTHFDQVWTNIFLSVESGVETSIPLYLYNPHNWLYLLREKTDKIHMKRLAQKNRPTYLIVGSSLRPDKEIKRIMQTKDFKYQINTKIKSKKYIAVLGNYIMQTTLSENTTFEIEEAFKLEDLDEIKTRLFEIDKDAVAKIVVEKNTAKALVWTRRLSKDFI
;
A
#
# COMPACT_ATOMS: atom_id res chain seq x y z
N MET A 1 -18.05 -6.28 -23.47
CA MET A 1 -16.62 -6.51 -23.76
C MET A 1 -16.16 -7.73 -22.97
N LYS A 2 -15.91 -8.87 -23.64
CA LYS A 2 -15.22 -10.02 -23.03
C LYS A 2 -13.72 -9.71 -23.15
N ILE A 3 -13.04 -9.58 -22.03
CA ILE A 3 -11.65 -9.08 -22.02
C ILE A 3 -10.64 -10.24 -22.13
N PHE A 4 -11.01 -11.49 -21.82
CA PHE A 4 -10.09 -12.62 -21.96
C PHE A 4 -10.78 -13.95 -22.41
N ASN A 5 -10.01 -15.05 -22.46
CA ASN A 5 -10.38 -16.35 -23.04
C ASN A 5 -10.70 -17.47 -22.01
N GLY A 6 -11.93 -17.53 -21.51
CA GLY A 6 -12.67 -18.69 -20.99
C GLY A 6 -12.07 -19.54 -19.85
N ASN A 7 -10.87 -19.25 -19.35
CA ASN A 7 -10.21 -20.05 -18.32
C ASN A 7 -10.66 -19.63 -16.91
N ILE A 8 -10.48 -20.51 -15.92
CA ILE A 8 -10.93 -20.29 -14.53
C ILE A 8 -10.38 -18.98 -13.95
N GLU A 9 -9.15 -18.63 -14.33
CA GLU A 9 -8.46 -17.42 -13.90
C GLU A 9 -9.20 -16.16 -14.34
N GLU A 10 -9.50 -16.06 -15.63
CA GLU A 10 -10.26 -14.94 -16.16
C GLU A 10 -11.64 -14.84 -15.53
N VAL A 11 -12.37 -15.95 -15.42
CA VAL A 11 -13.73 -15.90 -14.87
C VAL A 11 -13.70 -15.34 -13.46
N ILE A 12 -12.72 -15.73 -12.65
CA ILE A 12 -12.48 -15.15 -11.32
C ILE A 12 -12.19 -13.66 -11.44
N LEU A 13 -11.18 -13.26 -12.23
CA LEU A 13 -10.76 -11.86 -12.35
C LEU A 13 -11.90 -10.97 -12.86
N THR A 14 -12.67 -11.42 -13.85
CA THR A 14 -13.83 -10.70 -14.41
C THR A 14 -14.97 -10.60 -13.40
N THR A 15 -15.22 -11.66 -12.62
CA THR A 15 -16.22 -11.61 -11.55
C THR A 15 -15.83 -10.59 -10.50
N LEU A 16 -14.57 -10.60 -10.06
CA LEU A 16 -14.04 -9.61 -9.11
C LEU A 16 -14.00 -8.19 -9.69
N PHE A 17 -13.78 -8.04 -10.99
CA PHE A 17 -13.81 -6.75 -11.67
C PHE A 17 -15.22 -6.14 -11.67
N LYS A 18 -16.25 -6.98 -11.85
CA LYS A 18 -17.66 -6.54 -11.88
C LYS A 18 -18.27 -6.35 -10.51
N GLU A 19 -17.98 -7.25 -9.58
CA GLU A 19 -18.66 -7.33 -8.27
C GLU A 19 -17.83 -6.74 -7.13
N GLY A 20 -16.55 -6.40 -7.37
CA GLY A 20 -15.62 -5.97 -6.34
C GLY A 20 -15.24 -7.12 -5.39
N SER A 21 -15.22 -6.83 -4.09
CA SER A 21 -14.87 -7.82 -3.06
C SER A 21 -16.03 -8.78 -2.79
N ILE A 22 -15.77 -10.09 -2.88
CA ILE A 22 -16.76 -11.14 -2.66
C ILE A 22 -16.20 -12.24 -1.77
N SER A 23 -17.06 -12.92 -1.01
CA SER A 23 -16.61 -14.04 -0.18
C SER A 23 -16.10 -15.20 -1.05
N THR A 24 -15.05 -15.88 -0.59
CA THR A 24 -14.47 -17.05 -1.25
C THR A 24 -15.53 -18.15 -1.42
N THR A 25 -16.42 -18.31 -0.45
CA THR A 25 -17.54 -19.28 -0.52
C THR A 25 -18.54 -18.93 -1.60
N ARG A 26 -18.86 -17.65 -1.80
CA ARG A 26 -19.73 -17.18 -2.88
C ARG A 26 -19.05 -17.33 -4.24
N LEU A 27 -17.78 -16.98 -4.34
CA LEU A 27 -16.98 -17.14 -5.56
C LEU A 27 -16.91 -18.61 -5.98
N VAL A 28 -16.60 -19.53 -5.06
CA VAL A 28 -16.54 -20.98 -5.32
C VAL A 28 -17.89 -21.58 -5.72
N LYS A 29 -19.01 -20.99 -5.27
CA LYS A 29 -20.38 -21.39 -5.64
C LYS A 29 -20.90 -20.66 -6.89
N SER A 30 -20.11 -19.78 -7.52
CA SER A 30 -20.55 -19.03 -8.69
C SER A 30 -20.80 -19.95 -9.87
N ARG A 31 -22.02 -19.91 -10.42
CA ARG A 31 -22.42 -20.72 -11.59
C ARG A 31 -21.64 -20.36 -12.86
N ASN A 32 -20.97 -19.21 -12.87
CA ASN A 32 -20.13 -18.79 -13.99
C ASN A 32 -18.79 -19.52 -14.04
N ILE A 33 -18.35 -20.14 -12.92
CA ILE A 33 -17.08 -20.86 -12.85
C ILE A 33 -17.33 -22.36 -13.08
N ARG A 34 -16.98 -22.84 -14.28
CA ARG A 34 -16.99 -24.27 -14.62
C ARG A 34 -15.71 -24.95 -14.11
N ALA A 35 -15.57 -25.07 -12.80
CA ALA A 35 -14.42 -25.72 -12.15
C ALA A 35 -14.81 -26.44 -10.87
N THR A 36 -13.97 -27.41 -10.46
CA THR A 36 -14.09 -28.00 -9.12
C THR A 36 -13.74 -26.96 -8.06
N LYS A 37 -14.30 -27.12 -6.84
CA LYS A 37 -13.94 -26.25 -5.70
C LYS A 37 -12.43 -26.17 -5.50
N GLN A 38 -11.75 -27.31 -5.60
CA GLN A 38 -10.29 -27.40 -5.50
C GLN A 38 -9.57 -26.62 -6.61
N GLY A 39 -10.09 -26.67 -7.85
CA GLY A 39 -9.60 -25.88 -8.97
C GLY A 39 -9.67 -24.37 -8.69
N VAL A 40 -10.80 -23.88 -8.16
CA VAL A 40 -10.96 -22.47 -7.77
C VAL A 40 -9.95 -22.07 -6.69
N TYR A 41 -9.80 -22.87 -5.63
CA TYR A 41 -8.81 -22.59 -4.58
C TYR A 41 -7.36 -22.60 -5.07
N ARG A 42 -7.03 -23.50 -6.01
CA ARG A 42 -5.69 -23.54 -6.63
C ARG A 42 -5.44 -22.29 -7.46
N THR A 43 -6.41 -21.88 -8.28
CA THR A 43 -6.32 -20.65 -9.08
C THR A 43 -6.23 -19.41 -8.19
N LEU A 44 -7.00 -19.33 -7.11
CA LEU A 44 -6.90 -18.22 -6.15
C LEU A 44 -5.52 -18.15 -5.48
N ARG A 45 -4.92 -19.29 -5.13
CA ARG A 45 -3.54 -19.34 -4.61
C ARG A 45 -2.54 -18.83 -5.64
N LYS A 46 -2.65 -19.28 -6.90
CA LYS A 46 -1.84 -18.78 -8.01
C LYS A 46 -2.00 -17.27 -8.19
N LEU A 47 -3.23 -16.78 -8.31
CA LEU A 47 -3.54 -15.36 -8.49
C LEU A 47 -3.04 -14.49 -7.32
N LYS A 48 -3.08 -15.00 -6.09
CA LYS A 48 -2.53 -14.33 -4.91
C LYS A 48 -1.01 -14.25 -4.98
N LEU A 49 -0.34 -15.34 -5.38
CA LEU A 49 1.12 -15.36 -5.58
C LEU A 49 1.56 -14.41 -6.70
N GLU A 50 0.76 -14.30 -7.77
CA GLU A 50 0.98 -13.36 -8.88
C GLU A 50 0.56 -11.92 -8.55
N GLU A 51 0.14 -11.65 -7.32
CA GLU A 51 -0.33 -10.35 -6.83
C GLU A 51 -1.52 -9.76 -7.63
N LYS A 52 -2.32 -10.59 -8.29
CA LYS A 52 -3.50 -10.17 -9.06
C LYS A 52 -4.75 -10.02 -8.19
N VAL A 53 -4.85 -10.81 -7.13
CA VAL A 53 -5.94 -10.79 -6.16
C VAL A 53 -5.41 -10.74 -4.74
N ILE A 54 -6.20 -10.22 -3.82
CA ILE A 54 -5.90 -10.25 -2.38
C ILE A 54 -7.02 -10.97 -1.66
N ILE A 55 -6.65 -11.73 -0.64
CA ILE A 55 -7.55 -12.54 0.17
C ILE A 55 -7.43 -12.09 1.62
N HIS A 56 -8.53 -11.58 2.19
CA HIS A 56 -8.60 -11.11 3.57
C HIS A 56 -9.94 -11.51 4.20
N ASN A 57 -9.94 -12.10 5.39
CA ASN A 57 -11.14 -12.56 6.12
C ASN A 57 -12.15 -13.35 5.25
N SER A 58 -11.65 -14.29 4.45
CA SER A 58 -12.47 -15.09 3.52
C SER A 58 -13.19 -14.28 2.42
N ALA A 59 -12.77 -13.04 2.18
CA ALA A 59 -13.13 -12.27 0.99
C ALA A 59 -11.95 -12.23 0.00
N VAL A 60 -12.29 -12.21 -1.28
CA VAL A 60 -11.35 -12.10 -2.40
C VAL A 60 -11.72 -10.85 -3.19
N SER A 61 -10.73 -10.06 -3.58
CA SER A 61 -10.89 -8.91 -4.49
C SER A 61 -9.67 -8.77 -5.38
N LEU A 62 -9.77 -7.95 -6.43
CA LEU A 62 -8.62 -7.59 -7.25
C LEU A 62 -7.59 -6.79 -6.44
N ASN A 63 -6.32 -6.95 -6.78
CA ASN A 63 -5.28 -6.07 -6.30
C ASN A 63 -5.35 -4.75 -7.09
N ASP A 64 -5.56 -3.63 -6.41
CA ASP A 64 -5.77 -2.34 -7.07
C ASP A 64 -4.52 -1.87 -7.83
N LEU A 65 -3.32 -2.29 -7.40
CA LEU A 65 -2.08 -2.04 -8.14
C LEU A 65 -2.02 -2.83 -9.45
N TRP A 66 -2.51 -4.07 -9.45
CA TRP A 66 -2.60 -4.87 -10.68
C TRP A 66 -3.66 -4.32 -11.62
N VAL A 67 -4.81 -3.91 -11.09
CA VAL A 67 -5.85 -3.21 -11.87
C VAL A 67 -5.26 -1.93 -12.46
N PHE A 68 -4.54 -1.12 -11.68
CA PHE A 68 -3.87 0.07 -12.21
C PHE A 68 -2.91 -0.25 -13.37
N LYS A 69 -2.08 -1.31 -13.26
CA LYS A 69 -1.20 -1.76 -14.35
C LYS A 69 -2.00 -2.12 -15.61
N LEU A 70 -3.07 -2.89 -15.46
CA LEU A 70 -3.95 -3.23 -16.59
C LEU A 70 -4.60 -1.98 -17.20
N MET A 71 -5.11 -1.08 -16.36
CA MET A 71 -5.77 0.14 -16.79
C MET A 71 -4.78 1.12 -17.44
N SER A 72 -3.49 1.10 -17.08
CA SER A 72 -2.47 1.90 -17.77
C SER A 72 -2.21 1.44 -19.21
N ILE A 73 -2.70 0.25 -19.59
CA ILE A 73 -2.63 -0.33 -20.94
C ILE A 73 -3.96 -0.13 -21.69
N LEU A 74 -5.06 0.16 -20.99
CA LEU A 74 -6.40 0.30 -21.56
C LEU A 74 -6.82 1.77 -21.58
N PRO A 75 -7.44 2.28 -22.66
CA PRO A 75 -7.96 3.65 -22.69
C PRO A 75 -9.04 3.87 -21.61
N GLU A 76 -8.98 5.04 -20.98
CA GLU A 76 -9.64 5.39 -19.72
C GLU A 76 -11.11 4.95 -19.62
N ARG A 77 -11.40 4.07 -18.65
CA ARG A 77 -12.73 3.92 -18.06
C ARG A 77 -12.62 3.94 -16.54
N GLU A 78 -13.38 4.82 -15.93
CA GLU A 78 -13.54 4.91 -14.48
C GLU A 78 -14.02 3.59 -13.88
N GLN A 79 -13.42 3.14 -12.78
CA GLN A 79 -14.17 2.37 -11.77
C GLN A 79 -13.48 2.18 -10.42
N ASN A 80 -14.33 2.27 -9.39
CA ASN A 80 -14.09 2.05 -7.96
C ASN A 80 -14.00 0.56 -7.65
N ILE A 81 -12.80 0.05 -7.42
CA ILE A 81 -12.59 -1.27 -6.84
C ILE A 81 -11.55 -1.03 -5.75
N SER A 82 -11.91 -1.16 -4.48
CA SER A 82 -10.92 -1.21 -3.40
C SER A 82 -11.32 -2.24 -2.35
N LEU A 83 -10.29 -2.90 -1.81
CA LEU A 83 -10.37 -4.07 -0.92
C LEU A 83 -11.03 -3.79 0.44
N VAL A 84 -11.00 -2.54 0.88
CA VAL A 84 -11.49 -2.08 2.17
C VAL A 84 -12.66 -1.18 1.83
N GLY A 85 -13.89 -1.64 2.08
CA GLY A 85 -15.12 -1.00 1.61
C GLY A 85 -15.04 0.52 1.61
N ASN A 86 -15.50 1.14 0.52
CA ASN A 86 -15.36 2.55 0.16
C ASN A 86 -14.86 3.46 1.30
N LEU A 87 -13.53 3.57 1.48
CA LEU A 87 -12.91 4.42 2.51
C LEU A 87 -13.26 5.91 2.33
N ARG A 88 -13.77 6.30 1.14
CA ARG A 88 -14.30 7.64 0.90
C ARG A 88 -15.51 7.95 1.79
N GLY A 89 -16.24 6.91 2.21
CA GLY A 89 -17.41 7.00 3.08
C GLY A 89 -17.12 7.30 4.54
N LEU A 90 -15.85 7.33 4.98
CA LEU A 90 -15.51 7.76 6.33
C LEU A 90 -16.02 9.19 6.57
N ARG A 91 -16.74 9.37 7.67
CA ARG A 91 -17.12 10.69 8.20
C ARG A 91 -15.94 11.28 8.97
N ASP A 92 -15.98 12.59 9.22
CA ASP A 92 -14.95 13.22 10.05
C ASP A 92 -14.91 12.56 11.44
N LYS A 93 -13.70 12.28 11.91
CA LYS A 93 -13.33 11.52 13.12
C LYS A 93 -13.62 10.01 13.08
N GLU A 94 -14.12 9.47 11.97
CA GLU A 94 -14.22 8.01 11.80
C GLU A 94 -12.87 7.39 11.42
N LYS A 95 -12.66 6.15 11.89
CA LYS A 95 -11.44 5.39 11.64
C LYS A 95 -11.69 3.91 11.42
N ILE A 96 -10.84 3.30 10.62
CA ILE A 96 -10.74 1.85 10.41
C ILE A 96 -9.36 1.38 10.87
N SER A 97 -9.30 0.19 11.46
CA SER A 97 -8.07 -0.39 12.00
C SER A 97 -7.92 -1.83 11.52
N ILE A 98 -6.79 -2.15 10.90
CA ILE A 98 -6.49 -3.46 10.32
C ILE A 98 -5.18 -3.97 10.90
N LYS A 99 -5.19 -5.22 11.39
CA LYS A 99 -3.99 -5.91 11.89
C LYS A 99 -3.47 -6.89 10.83
N ILE A 100 -2.17 -6.91 10.63
CA ILE A 100 -1.47 -7.62 9.56
C ILE A 100 -0.32 -8.41 10.19
N LYS A 101 -0.06 -9.61 9.66
CA LYS A 101 0.89 -10.59 10.21
C LYS A 101 2.15 -10.82 9.36
N THR A 102 2.40 -10.00 8.34
CA THR A 102 3.69 -9.93 7.61
C THR A 102 3.90 -8.53 7.01
N LEU A 103 5.15 -8.15 6.71
CA LEU A 103 5.50 -6.88 6.02
C LEU A 103 5.06 -6.90 4.53
N THR A 104 5.17 -8.04 3.86
CA THR A 104 4.76 -8.21 2.46
C THR A 104 3.26 -8.02 2.31
N HIS A 105 2.46 -8.63 3.20
CA HIS A 105 1.01 -8.44 3.20
C HIS A 105 0.64 -7.02 3.63
N PHE A 106 1.43 -6.42 4.52
CA PHE A 106 1.26 -5.04 4.93
C PHE A 106 1.33 -4.10 3.72
N ASP A 107 2.35 -4.22 2.86
CA ASP A 107 2.48 -3.32 1.72
C ASP A 107 1.31 -3.44 0.74
N GLN A 108 0.83 -4.66 0.48
CA GLN A 108 -0.33 -4.89 -0.38
C GLN A 108 -1.59 -4.21 0.17
N VAL A 109 -1.86 -4.39 1.46
CA VAL A 109 -3.03 -3.80 2.13
C VAL A 109 -2.89 -2.28 2.20
N TRP A 110 -1.73 -1.78 2.59
CA TRP A 110 -1.44 -0.34 2.67
C TRP A 110 -1.60 0.33 1.31
N THR A 111 -1.06 -0.28 0.26
CA THR A 111 -1.18 0.19 -1.12
C THR A 111 -2.65 0.37 -1.50
N ASN A 112 -3.49 -0.65 -1.34
CA ASN A 112 -4.91 -0.54 -1.74
C ASN A 112 -5.68 0.50 -0.94
N ILE A 113 -5.42 0.57 0.37
CA ILE A 113 -5.99 1.60 1.22
C ILE A 113 -5.61 2.98 0.69
N PHE A 114 -4.33 3.18 0.39
CA PHE A 114 -3.82 4.42 -0.17
C PHE A 114 -4.47 4.75 -1.52
N LEU A 115 -4.59 3.79 -2.45
CA LEU A 115 -5.25 4.04 -3.74
C LEU A 115 -6.73 4.39 -3.57
N SER A 116 -7.41 3.72 -2.65
CA SER A 116 -8.81 4.02 -2.31
C SER A 116 -8.99 5.43 -1.79
N VAL A 117 -8.09 5.89 -0.91
CA VAL A 117 -8.11 7.27 -0.38
C VAL A 117 -7.75 8.27 -1.47
N GLU A 118 -6.64 8.05 -2.18
CA GLU A 118 -6.11 8.97 -3.19
C GLU A 118 -7.10 9.21 -4.33
N SER A 119 -7.85 8.19 -4.73
CA SER A 119 -8.86 8.30 -5.78
C SER A 119 -10.01 9.27 -5.45
N GLY A 120 -10.18 9.64 -4.18
CA GLY A 120 -11.17 10.63 -3.73
C GLY A 120 -10.59 11.99 -3.37
N VAL A 121 -9.30 12.24 -3.62
CA VAL A 121 -8.61 13.48 -3.25
C VAL A 121 -8.01 14.13 -4.51
N GLU A 122 -8.28 15.42 -4.71
CA GLU A 122 -7.75 16.20 -5.84
C GLU A 122 -6.23 16.07 -5.97
N THR A 123 -5.70 15.99 -7.19
CA THR A 123 -4.26 15.79 -7.47
C THR A 123 -3.38 16.93 -7.00
N SER A 124 -3.92 18.15 -6.91
CA SER A 124 -3.27 19.35 -6.38
C SER A 124 -2.87 19.23 -4.89
N ILE A 125 -3.60 18.39 -4.13
CA ILE A 125 -3.36 18.23 -2.69
C ILE A 125 -2.10 17.38 -2.47
N PRO A 126 -1.08 17.89 -1.76
CA PRO A 126 0.14 17.11 -1.56
C PRO A 126 -0.04 15.87 -0.68
N LEU A 127 0.80 14.87 -0.94
CA LEU A 127 1.00 13.72 -0.07
C LEU A 127 2.19 14.01 0.86
N TYR A 128 1.95 13.94 2.17
CA TYR A 128 3.01 14.03 3.18
C TYR A 128 3.21 12.68 3.86
N LEU A 129 4.46 12.22 3.90
CA LEU A 129 4.87 10.96 4.47
C LEU A 129 5.90 11.19 5.58
N TYR A 130 5.82 10.39 6.63
CA TYR A 130 6.87 10.25 7.64
C TYR A 130 7.13 8.77 7.90
N ASN A 131 8.38 8.35 7.77
CA ASN A 131 8.84 6.99 8.05
C ASN A 131 10.01 7.05 9.04
N PRO A 132 10.03 6.27 10.13
CA PRO A 132 11.24 6.11 10.95
C PRO A 132 12.45 5.67 10.12
N HIS A 133 12.26 4.62 9.31
CA HIS A 133 13.19 4.10 8.29
C HIS A 133 12.42 3.81 7.01
N ASN A 134 13.06 3.91 5.84
CA ASN A 134 12.38 3.62 4.58
C ASN A 134 12.53 2.17 4.09
N TRP A 135 12.29 1.20 4.97
CA TRP A 135 12.51 -0.24 4.70
C TRP A 135 11.60 -0.83 3.62
N LEU A 136 10.43 -0.24 3.35
CA LEU A 136 9.51 -0.70 2.30
C LEU A 136 10.18 -0.68 0.92
N TYR A 137 11.00 0.34 0.67
CA TYR A 137 11.74 0.46 -0.57
C TYR A 137 12.66 -0.75 -0.82
N LEU A 138 13.29 -1.27 0.23
CA LEU A 138 14.21 -2.41 0.12
C LEU A 138 13.46 -3.73 -0.10
N LEU A 139 12.32 -3.93 0.57
CA LEU A 139 11.51 -5.14 0.40
C LEU A 139 10.78 -5.18 -0.94
N ARG A 140 10.27 -4.04 -1.42
CA ARG A 140 9.37 -3.98 -2.59
C ARG A 140 9.69 -2.83 -3.53
N GLU A 141 10.96 -2.66 -3.85
CA GLU A 141 11.50 -1.62 -4.76
C GLU A 141 10.68 -1.41 -6.04
N LYS A 142 10.28 -2.50 -6.70
CA LYS A 142 9.47 -2.44 -7.94
C LYS A 142 8.12 -1.76 -7.69
N THR A 143 7.47 -2.05 -6.56
CA THR A 143 6.18 -1.47 -6.18
C THR A 143 6.32 0.03 -5.90
N ASP A 144 7.32 0.42 -5.12
CA ASP A 144 7.58 1.82 -4.80
C ASP A 144 7.90 2.65 -6.05
N LYS A 145 8.72 2.11 -6.97
CA LYS A 145 9.00 2.76 -8.26
C LYS A 145 7.72 2.99 -9.08
N ILE A 146 6.78 2.05 -9.06
CA ILE A 146 5.49 2.20 -9.74
C ILE A 146 4.64 3.29 -9.07
N HIS A 147 4.56 3.30 -7.74
CA HIS A 147 3.84 4.33 -6.99
C HIS A 147 4.38 5.72 -7.25
N MET A 148 5.70 5.89 -7.18
CA MET A 148 6.37 7.16 -7.46
C MET A 148 6.08 7.63 -8.89
N LYS A 149 6.21 6.73 -9.88
CA LYS A 149 5.89 7.05 -11.28
C LYS A 149 4.43 7.49 -11.43
N ARG A 150 3.50 6.82 -10.76
CA ARG A 150 2.08 7.17 -10.81
C ARG A 150 1.79 8.53 -10.19
N LEU A 151 2.38 8.83 -9.04
CA LEU A 151 2.22 10.12 -8.37
C LEU A 151 2.77 11.26 -9.23
N ALA A 152 3.92 11.05 -9.86
CA ALA A 152 4.51 11.98 -10.82
C ALA A 152 3.61 12.19 -12.06
N GLN A 153 3.07 11.10 -12.64
CA GLN A 153 2.13 11.20 -13.78
C GLN A 153 0.85 11.97 -13.44
N LYS A 154 0.40 11.90 -12.18
CA LYS A 154 -0.74 12.68 -11.67
C LYS A 154 -0.36 14.11 -11.27
N ASN A 155 0.90 14.50 -11.42
CA ASN A 155 1.46 15.77 -10.93
C ASN A 155 1.16 16.04 -9.44
N ARG A 156 1.10 14.98 -8.61
CA ARG A 156 0.82 15.14 -7.18
C ARG A 156 2.13 15.43 -6.43
N PRO A 157 2.29 16.60 -5.77
CA PRO A 157 3.46 16.88 -4.96
C PRO A 157 3.58 15.86 -3.82
N THR A 158 4.73 15.19 -3.72
CA THR A 158 4.95 14.17 -2.69
C THR A 158 6.18 14.50 -1.88
N TYR A 159 6.01 14.47 -0.55
CA TYR A 159 7.03 14.86 0.42
C TYR A 159 7.21 13.74 1.45
N LEU A 160 8.41 13.18 1.54
CA LEU A 160 8.76 12.15 2.51
C LEU A 160 9.82 12.65 3.49
N ILE A 161 9.51 12.57 4.79
CA ILE A 161 10.49 12.74 5.86
C ILE A 161 10.88 11.38 6.41
N VAL A 162 12.18 11.15 6.54
CA VAL A 162 12.73 10.00 7.26
C VAL A 162 13.35 10.41 8.58
N GLY A 163 12.95 9.71 9.65
CA GLY A 163 13.32 9.99 11.03
C GLY A 163 14.73 9.55 11.43
N SER A 164 15.48 8.94 10.52
CA SER A 164 16.80 8.37 10.72
C SER A 164 17.86 9.02 9.84
N SER A 165 19.06 9.18 10.38
CA SER A 165 20.25 9.68 9.65
C SER A 165 21.30 8.59 9.40
N LEU A 166 20.93 7.32 9.55
CA LEU A 166 21.80 6.19 9.25
C LEU A 166 22.19 6.16 7.76
N ARG A 167 23.32 5.52 7.46
CA ARG A 167 23.87 5.46 6.10
C ARG A 167 22.87 4.87 5.08
N PRO A 168 22.18 3.75 5.37
CA PRO A 168 21.16 3.21 4.46
C PRO A 168 20.06 4.22 4.11
N ASP A 169 19.54 4.97 5.08
CA ASP A 169 18.49 5.97 4.83
C ASP A 169 18.97 7.12 3.95
N LYS A 170 20.24 7.52 4.07
CA LYS A 170 20.87 8.53 3.19
C LYS A 170 21.05 8.00 1.77
N GLU A 171 21.37 6.72 1.64
CA GLU A 171 21.53 6.07 0.33
C GLU A 171 20.18 5.94 -0.38
N ILE A 172 19.16 5.44 0.33
CA ILE A 172 17.78 5.37 -0.19
C ILE A 172 17.28 6.76 -0.61
N LYS A 173 17.57 7.81 0.18
CA LYS A 173 17.26 9.20 -0.21
C LYS A 173 17.85 9.56 -1.57
N ARG A 174 19.13 9.26 -1.83
CA ARG A 174 19.80 9.58 -3.11
C ARG A 174 19.13 8.86 -4.28
N ILE A 175 18.65 7.64 -4.07
CA ILE A 175 18.02 6.82 -5.10
C ILE A 175 16.59 7.30 -5.39
N MET A 176 15.83 7.64 -4.34
CA MET A 176 14.40 7.95 -4.47
C MET A 176 14.10 9.42 -4.70
N GLN A 177 15.01 10.34 -4.41
CA GLN A 177 14.73 11.75 -4.60
C GLN A 177 14.61 12.10 -6.08
N THR A 178 13.47 12.70 -6.45
CA THR A 178 13.21 13.19 -7.80
C THR A 178 12.65 14.61 -7.74
N LYS A 179 12.37 15.22 -8.90
CA LYS A 179 11.70 16.52 -8.99
C LYS A 179 10.31 16.49 -8.32
N ASP A 180 9.57 15.40 -8.53
CA ASP A 180 8.18 15.26 -8.11
C ASP A 180 8.03 14.53 -6.76
N PHE A 181 9.13 13.95 -6.26
CA PHE A 181 9.22 13.28 -4.97
C PHE A 181 10.37 13.85 -4.14
N LYS A 182 10.06 14.75 -3.20
CA LYS A 182 11.07 15.35 -2.32
C LYS A 182 11.27 14.49 -1.08
N TYR A 183 12.53 14.16 -0.78
CA TYR A 183 12.90 13.31 0.34
C TYR A 183 13.79 14.10 1.32
N GLN A 184 13.40 14.18 2.59
CA GLN A 184 14.22 14.79 3.63
C GLN A 184 14.50 13.83 4.78
N ILE A 185 15.63 14.07 5.44
CA ILE A 185 15.98 13.39 6.69
C ILE A 185 15.79 14.41 7.81
N ASN A 186 14.96 14.08 8.79
CA ASN A 186 14.73 14.90 9.98
C ASN A 186 14.54 14.05 11.22
N THR A 187 15.59 13.99 12.04
CA THR A 187 15.63 13.23 13.30
C THR A 187 14.92 13.93 14.46
N LYS A 188 14.46 15.18 14.29
CA LYS A 188 13.70 15.92 15.34
C LYS A 188 12.29 15.37 15.52
N ILE A 189 11.73 14.73 14.50
CA ILE A 189 10.42 14.07 14.60
C ILE A 189 10.64 12.71 15.27
N LYS A 190 10.36 12.65 16.59
CA LYS A 190 10.39 11.40 17.37
C LYS A 190 9.02 10.72 17.30
N SER A 191 8.82 9.87 16.29
CA SER A 191 7.63 9.03 16.18
C SER A 191 8.04 7.64 15.74
N LYS A 192 7.58 6.60 16.44
CA LYS A 192 7.75 5.19 15.99
C LYS A 192 6.70 4.77 14.96
N LYS A 193 5.73 5.65 14.66
CA LYS A 193 4.67 5.39 13.68
C LYS A 193 5.09 5.89 12.32
N TYR A 194 4.72 5.14 11.29
CA TYR A 194 4.74 5.60 9.90
C TYR A 194 3.43 6.34 9.66
N ILE A 195 3.51 7.47 8.97
CA ILE A 195 2.39 8.39 8.82
C ILE A 195 2.31 8.81 7.38
N ALA A 196 1.12 8.68 6.78
CA ALA A 196 0.79 9.30 5.51
C ALA A 196 -0.41 10.23 5.71
N VAL A 197 -0.32 11.44 5.18
CA VAL A 197 -1.39 12.44 5.20
C VAL A 197 -1.71 12.83 3.78
N LEU A 198 -2.98 12.71 3.42
CA LEU A 198 -3.50 13.09 2.10
C LEU A 198 -4.87 13.75 2.26
N GLY A 199 -4.92 15.07 2.06
CA GLY A 199 -6.11 15.87 2.39
C GLY A 199 -6.47 15.73 3.87
N ASN A 200 -7.71 15.32 4.15
CA ASN A 200 -8.20 15.11 5.53
C ASN A 200 -7.98 13.68 6.04
N TYR A 201 -7.32 12.82 5.26
CA TYR A 201 -7.05 11.44 5.63
C TYR A 201 -5.67 11.30 6.24
N ILE A 202 -5.58 10.47 7.27
CA ILE A 202 -4.35 10.10 7.95
C ILE A 202 -4.30 8.59 8.00
N MET A 203 -3.22 8.03 7.45
CA MET A 203 -2.89 6.62 7.59
C MET A 203 -1.73 6.50 8.55
N GLN A 204 -1.92 5.77 9.64
CA GLN A 204 -0.89 5.52 10.64
C GLN A 204 -0.58 4.03 10.67
N THR A 205 0.69 3.68 10.48
CA THR A 205 1.17 2.32 10.67
C THR A 205 1.97 2.24 11.96
N THR A 206 1.64 1.26 12.79
CA THR A 206 2.45 0.86 13.94
C THR A 206 2.91 -0.57 13.72
N LEU A 207 4.22 -0.81 13.83
CA LEU A 207 4.79 -2.15 13.87
C LEU A 207 4.84 -2.63 15.33
N SER A 208 4.89 -3.95 15.54
CA SER A 208 5.15 -4.49 16.87
C SER A 208 6.51 -4.03 17.39
N GLU A 209 6.69 -4.02 18.71
CA GLU A 209 7.98 -3.63 19.31
C GLU A 209 9.12 -4.52 18.80
N ASN A 210 8.89 -5.83 18.71
CA ASN A 210 9.86 -6.77 18.16
C ASN A 210 10.20 -6.46 16.70
N THR A 211 9.19 -6.27 15.84
CA THR A 211 9.41 -5.92 14.43
C THR A 211 10.13 -4.58 14.28
N THR A 212 9.82 -3.61 15.13
CA THR A 212 10.47 -2.29 15.13
C THR A 212 11.95 -2.43 15.48
N PHE A 213 12.25 -3.16 16.57
CA PHE A 213 13.61 -3.41 17.02
C PHE A 213 14.45 -4.11 15.94
N GLU A 214 13.92 -5.19 15.35
CA GLU A 214 14.64 -5.95 14.32
C GLU A 214 14.93 -5.10 13.06
N ILE A 215 14.02 -4.20 12.68
CA ILE A 215 14.26 -3.26 11.57
C ILE A 215 15.32 -2.22 11.95
N GLU A 216 15.28 -1.69 13.18
CA GLU A 216 16.28 -0.75 13.68
C GLU A 216 17.68 -1.40 13.69
N GLU A 217 17.80 -2.65 14.15
CA GLU A 217 19.06 -3.41 14.11
C GLU A 217 19.53 -3.66 12.67
N ALA A 218 18.61 -4.06 11.77
CA ALA A 218 18.95 -4.24 10.37
C ALA A 218 19.52 -2.95 9.77
N PHE A 219 18.92 -1.78 10.03
CA PHE A 219 19.37 -0.51 9.47
C PHE A 219 20.70 0.03 10.03
N LYS A 220 21.28 -0.63 11.05
CA LYS A 220 22.65 -0.35 11.50
C LYS A 220 23.70 -0.99 10.60
N LEU A 221 23.33 -1.98 9.80
CA LEU A 221 24.21 -2.57 8.78
C LEU A 221 24.53 -1.52 7.71
N GLU A 222 25.68 -1.66 7.05
CA GLU A 222 26.10 -0.70 6.03
C GLU A 222 25.61 -1.05 4.62
N ASP A 223 25.44 -2.33 4.32
CA ASP A 223 25.10 -2.84 3.00
C ASP A 223 23.58 -3.01 2.81
N LEU A 224 23.03 -2.41 1.76
CA LEU A 224 21.60 -2.48 1.45
C LEU A 224 21.13 -3.91 1.13
N ASP A 225 21.98 -4.74 0.52
CA ASP A 225 21.61 -6.12 0.18
C ASP A 225 21.56 -7.03 1.41
N GLU A 226 22.46 -6.82 2.37
CA GLU A 226 22.41 -7.46 3.68
C GLU A 226 21.15 -7.06 4.46
N ILE A 227 20.83 -5.76 4.50
CA ILE A 227 19.60 -5.25 5.12
C ILE A 227 18.37 -5.89 4.49
N LYS A 228 18.33 -5.95 3.16
CA LYS A 228 17.23 -6.54 2.41
C LYS A 228 17.05 -8.02 2.75
N THR A 229 18.15 -8.76 2.86
CA THR A 229 18.12 -10.17 3.31
C THR A 229 17.54 -10.28 4.70
N ARG A 230 17.99 -9.44 5.65
CA ARG A 230 17.46 -9.42 7.01
C ARG A 230 15.97 -9.06 7.06
N LEU A 231 15.52 -8.11 6.25
CA LEU A 231 14.11 -7.74 6.16
C LEU A 231 13.23 -8.89 5.66
N PHE A 232 13.72 -9.74 4.75
CA PHE A 232 12.99 -10.94 4.32
C PHE A 232 12.84 -12.00 5.42
N GLU A 233 13.78 -12.05 6.36
CA GLU A 233 13.67 -12.92 7.54
C GLU A 233 12.63 -12.36 8.51
N ILE A 234 12.68 -11.04 8.78
CA ILE A 234 11.75 -10.33 9.66
C ILE A 234 10.31 -10.42 9.15
N ASP A 235 10.10 -10.42 7.82
CA ASP A 235 8.78 -10.44 7.18
C ASP A 235 7.84 -11.53 7.73
N LYS A 236 8.39 -12.72 8.01
CA LYS A 236 7.62 -13.92 8.37
C LYS A 236 6.89 -13.78 9.70
N ASP A 237 7.50 -13.07 10.64
CA ASP A 237 7.00 -12.90 12.01
C ASP A 237 6.57 -11.45 12.29
N ALA A 238 6.60 -10.60 11.27
CA ALA A 238 6.28 -9.20 11.42
C ALA A 238 4.80 -8.98 11.73
N VAL A 239 4.53 -8.10 12.69
CA VAL A 239 3.16 -7.71 13.02
C VAL A 239 3.03 -6.21 12.85
N ALA A 240 2.03 -5.80 12.06
CA ALA A 240 1.73 -4.41 11.78
C ALA A 240 0.25 -4.11 12.04
N LYS A 241 -0.04 -2.84 12.34
CA LYS A 241 -1.39 -2.30 12.44
C LYS A 241 -1.49 -1.04 11.59
N ILE A 242 -2.42 -1.02 10.65
CA ILE A 242 -2.77 0.17 9.88
C ILE A 242 -4.04 0.77 10.49
N VAL A 243 -4.00 2.07 10.76
CA VAL A 243 -5.17 2.86 11.13
C VAL A 243 -5.38 3.93 10.08
N VAL A 244 -6.55 3.95 9.47
CA VAL A 244 -6.97 4.98 8.51
C VAL A 244 -8.04 5.80 9.18
N GLU A 245 -7.86 7.11 9.22
CA GLU A 245 -8.77 8.04 9.87
C GLU A 245 -9.03 9.21 8.94
N LYS A 246 -10.29 9.63 8.81
CA LYS A 246 -10.61 10.93 8.23
C LYS A 246 -10.78 11.91 9.39
N ASN A 247 -9.85 12.83 9.57
CA ASN A 247 -9.91 13.80 10.67
C ASN A 247 -9.20 15.08 10.24
N THR A 248 -10.02 16.08 9.90
CA THR A 248 -9.55 17.33 9.31
C THR A 248 -8.58 18.07 10.23
N ALA A 249 -8.92 18.18 11.52
CA ALA A 249 -8.08 18.88 12.50
C ALA A 249 -6.74 18.17 12.71
N LYS A 250 -6.76 16.84 12.85
CA LYS A 250 -5.54 16.04 13.06
C LYS A 250 -4.67 16.00 11.81
N ALA A 251 -5.28 15.97 10.62
CA ALA A 251 -4.57 15.99 9.35
C ALA A 251 -3.82 17.31 9.18
N LEU A 252 -4.48 18.44 9.47
CA LEU A 252 -3.87 19.76 9.43
C LEU A 252 -2.66 19.88 10.37
N VAL A 253 -2.73 19.33 11.59
CA VAL A 253 -1.60 19.31 12.53
C VAL A 253 -0.42 18.55 11.94
N TRP A 254 -0.65 17.37 11.35
CA TRP A 254 0.43 16.59 10.73
C TRP A 254 0.96 17.26 9.47
N THR A 255 0.11 17.77 8.58
CA THR A 255 0.52 18.52 7.40
C THR A 255 1.44 19.68 7.79
N ARG A 256 1.03 20.52 8.74
CA ARG A 256 1.87 21.63 9.23
C ARG A 256 3.17 21.16 9.86
N ARG A 257 3.21 19.97 10.46
CA ARG A 257 4.44 19.41 11.05
C ARG A 257 5.38 18.90 9.97
N LEU A 258 4.86 18.20 8.97
CA LEU A 258 5.63 17.54 7.91
C LEU A 258 6.02 18.49 6.77
N SER A 259 5.30 19.59 6.56
CA SER A 259 5.59 20.54 5.49
C SER A 259 6.77 21.46 5.80
N LYS A 260 7.16 21.60 7.08
CA LYS A 260 8.20 22.56 7.52
C LYS A 260 9.55 22.40 6.84
N ASP A 261 9.89 21.19 6.42
CA ASP A 261 11.19 20.89 5.80
C ASP A 261 11.18 21.05 4.26
N PHE A 262 10.05 21.49 3.68
CA PHE A 262 9.85 21.58 2.23
C PHE A 262 9.28 22.91 1.75
N ILE A 263 8.88 23.79 2.69
CA ILE A 263 8.42 25.16 2.45
C ILE A 263 9.59 26.11 2.71
#